data_AF-A0A4P9VRF8-F1
#
_entry.id   AF-A0A4P9VRF8-F1
#
_cell.length_a   1.000
_cell.length_b   1.000
_cell.length_c   1.000
_cell.angle_alpha   90.00
_cell.angle_beta   90.00
_cell.angle_gamma   90.00
#
_symmetry.space_group_name_H-M   'P 1'
#
loop_
_entity.id
_entity.type
_entity.pdbx_description
1 polymer ?
#
loop_
_entity_poly.entity_id
_entity_poly.type
_entity_poly.pdbx_seq_one_letter_code
_entity_poly.pdbx_strand_id
1 'polypeptide(L)' 'MEICRTFLSKKSAKTIHRAQQYIHYYQLAKKRRPPCITVHPDEYQALKNDMAQCHHQPPFTLQGVPVKAVNTVH' A
#
# COMPACT_ATOMS: atom_id res chain seq x y z
N MET A 1 1.48 4.47 -13.24
CA MET A 1 0.81 5.44 -12.34
C MET A 1 1.81 5.81 -11.24
N GLU A 2 2.38 7.01 -11.35
CA GLU A 2 3.31 7.55 -10.36
C GLU A 2 2.51 8.13 -9.19
N ILE A 3 2.73 7.57 -8.00
CA ILE A 3 2.23 8.16 -6.75
C ILE A 3 2.99 9.48 -6.58
N CYS A 4 2.29 10.61 -6.43
CA CYS A 4 2.91 11.91 -6.21
C CYS A 4 3.84 11.84 -4.98
N ARG A 5 5.14 11.66 -5.22
CA ARG A 5 6.17 11.52 -4.17
C ARG A 5 6.27 12.75 -3.26
N THR A 6 5.76 13.88 -3.72
CA THR A 6 5.84 15.19 -3.05
C THR A 6 4.96 15.33 -1.81
N PHE A 7 3.93 14.48 -1.64
CA PHE A 7 2.98 14.61 -0.51
C PHE A 7 2.95 13.43 0.44
N LEU A 8 3.72 12.36 0.19
CA LEU A 8 3.69 11.17 1.04
C LEU A 8 4.33 11.43 2.41
N SER A 9 3.53 11.29 3.47
CA SER A 9 4.04 11.22 4.85
C SER A 9 5.09 10.11 5.00
N LYS A 10 6.06 10.31 5.91
CA LYS A 10 7.11 9.32 6.22
C LYS A 10 6.55 7.92 6.52
N LYS A 11 5.38 7.85 7.18
CA LYS A 11 4.65 6.60 7.44
C LYS A 11 4.22 5.93 6.12
N SER A 12 3.53 6.64 5.26
CA SER A 12 3.05 6.14 3.96
C SER A 12 4.20 5.73 3.04
N ALA A 13 5.30 6.50 3.01
CA ALA A 13 6.51 6.12 2.26
C ALA A 13 7.10 4.79 2.74
N LYS A 14 7.18 4.58 4.06
CA LYS A 14 7.64 3.32 4.66
C LYS A 14 6.73 2.15 4.31
N THR A 15 5.40 2.37 4.35
CA THR A 15 4.42 1.35 3.98
C THR A 15 4.51 0.98 2.50
N ILE A 16 4.66 1.96 1.61
CA ILE A 16 4.87 1.72 0.18
C ILE A 16 6.15 0.93 -0.06
N HIS A 17 7.24 1.28 0.62
CA HIS A 17 8.50 0.56 0.49
C HIS A 17 8.37 -0.91 0.94
N ARG A 18 7.73 -1.16 2.08
CA ARG A 18 7.44 -2.52 2.57
C ARG A 18 6.55 -3.30 1.60
N ALA A 19 5.51 -2.66 1.09
CA ALA A 19 4.62 -3.23 0.08
C ALA A 19 5.38 -3.61 -1.20
N GLN A 20 6.30 -2.76 -1.66
CA GLN A 20 7.16 -3.04 -2.80
C GLN A 20 8.05 -4.26 -2.55
N GLN A 21 8.72 -4.33 -1.39
CA GLN A 21 9.54 -5.47 -1.03
C GLN A 21 8.73 -6.76 -0.94
N TYR A 22 7.51 -6.70 -0.38
CA TYR A 22 6.62 -7.85 -0.29
C TYR A 22 6.17 -8.34 -1.66
N ILE A 23 5.76 -7.44 -2.56
CA ILE A 23 5.41 -7.79 -3.94
C ILE A 23 6.61 -8.42 -4.64
N HIS A 24 7.79 -7.83 -4.50
CA HIS A 24 9.01 -8.33 -5.10
C HIS A 24 9.34 -9.74 -4.59
N TYR A 25 9.28 -9.96 -3.27
CA TYR A 25 9.48 -11.27 -2.67
C TYR A 25 8.48 -12.31 -3.20
N TYR A 26 7.19 -11.96 -3.29
CA TYR A 26 6.15 -12.87 -3.80
C TYR A 26 6.35 -13.20 -5.28
N GLN A 27 6.79 -12.22 -6.08
CA GLN A 27 7.14 -12.41 -7.48
C GLN A 27 8.34 -13.34 -7.63
N LEU A 28 9.39 -13.18 -6.81
CA LEU A 28 10.54 -14.08 -6.83
C LEU A 28 10.18 -15.50 -6.37
N ALA A 29 9.48 -15.63 -5.24
CA ALA A 29 9.20 -16.92 -4.62
C ALA A 29 8.12 -17.72 -5.34
N LYS A 30 7.06 -17.05 -5.84
CA LYS A 30 5.87 -17.71 -6.39
C LYS A 30 5.63 -17.41 -7.87
N LYS A 31 6.48 -16.61 -8.53
CA LYS A 31 6.30 -16.11 -9.91
C LYS A 31 4.92 -15.50 -10.17
N ARG A 32 4.29 -14.98 -9.11
CA ARG A 32 2.93 -14.42 -9.12
C ARG A 32 2.89 -13.17 -8.26
N ARG A 33 1.88 -12.33 -8.46
CA ARG A 33 1.62 -11.18 -7.59
C ARG A 33 0.87 -11.63 -6.34
N PRO A 34 1.11 -10.99 -5.18
CA PRO A 34 0.29 -11.25 -3.99
C PRO A 34 -1.16 -10.81 -4.25
N PRO A 35 -2.15 -11.51 -3.69
CA PRO A 35 -3.56 -11.20 -3.91
C PRO A 35 -3.98 -9.88 -3.24
N CYS A 36 -3.39 -9.57 -2.09
CA CYS A 36 -3.56 -8.29 -1.40
C CYS A 36 -2.36 -8.01 -0.49
N ILE A 37 -2.21 -6.73 -0.13
CA ILE A 37 -1.23 -6.26 0.85
C ILE A 37 -2.00 -5.82 2.08
N THR A 38 -1.76 -6.48 3.19
CA THR A 38 -2.34 -6.12 4.48
C THR A 38 -1.39 -5.20 5.23
N VAL A 39 -1.88 -4.05 5.68
CA VAL A 39 -1.11 -3.07 6.46
C VAL A 39 -1.88 -2.72 7.74
N HIS A 40 -1.19 -2.14 8.73
CA HIS A 40 -1.88 -1.71 9.95
C HIS A 40 -2.97 -0.66 9.66
N PRO A 41 -4.04 -0.57 10.47
CA PRO A 41 -5.11 0.40 10.28
C PRO A 41 -4.59 1.84 10.29
N ASP A 42 -3.66 2.17 11.19
CA ASP A 42 -2.98 3.48 11.24
C ASP A 42 -2.21 3.80 9.96
N GLU A 43 -1.47 2.80 9.44
CA GLU A 43 -0.72 2.95 8.18
C GLU A 43 -1.67 3.08 6.98
N TYR A 44 -2.78 2.35 6.99
CA TYR A 44 -3.83 2.43 5.98
C TYR A 44 -4.51 3.79 5.97
N GLN A 45 -4.79 4.35 7.15
CA GLN A 45 -5.41 5.66 7.29
C GLN A 45 -4.47 6.78 6.84
N ALA A 46 -3.18 6.69 7.17
CA ALA A 46 -2.17 7.61 6.64
C ALA A 46 -2.13 7.55 5.10
N LEU A 47 -2.00 6.35 4.52
CA LEU A 47 -2.07 6.13 3.08
C LEU A 47 -3.33 6.69 2.45
N LYS A 48 -4.49 6.47 3.08
CA LYS A 48 -5.77 7.00 2.61
C LYS A 48 -5.76 8.53 2.58
N ASN A 49 -5.24 9.19 3.61
CA ASN A 49 -5.15 10.64 3.66
C ASN A 49 -4.19 11.19 2.60
N ASP A 50 -2.99 10.61 2.47
CA ASP A 50 -2.02 11.00 1.45
C ASP A 50 -2.57 10.78 0.02
N MET A 51 -3.27 9.67 -0.21
CA MET A 51 -3.87 9.37 -1.51
C MET A 51 -5.11 10.22 -1.81
N ALA A 52 -5.89 10.60 -0.79
CA ALA A 52 -6.98 11.56 -0.94
C ALA A 52 -6.47 12.94 -1.35
N GLN A 53 -5.33 13.39 -0.82
CA GLN A 53 -4.66 14.61 -1.27
C GLN A 53 -4.19 14.52 -2.73
N CYS A 54 -3.88 13.32 -3.20
CA CYS A 54 -3.54 13.05 -4.60
C CYS A 54 -4.77 12.78 -5.49
N HIS A 55 -6.00 13.07 -5.02
CA HIS A 55 -7.26 12.82 -5.73
C HIS A 55 -7.46 11.35 -6.17
N HIS A 56 -6.82 10.40 -5.48
CA HIS A 56 -6.99 8.98 -5.78
C HIS A 56 -8.20 8.41 -5.03
N GLN A 57 -9.17 7.90 -5.80
CA GLN A 57 -10.33 7.20 -5.25
C GLN A 57 -9.99 5.73 -4.93
N PRO A 58 -10.60 5.14 -3.88
CA PRO A 58 -10.45 3.73 -3.57
C PRO A 58 -11.05 2.84 -4.69
N PRO A 59 -10.54 1.61 -4.91
CA PRO A 59 -9.59 0.89 -4.07
C PRO A 59 -8.13 1.33 -4.25
N PHE A 60 -7.42 1.51 -3.13
CA PHE A 60 -6.00 1.81 -3.14
C PHE A 60 -5.21 0.59 -3.60
N THR A 61 -4.45 0.75 -4.70
CA THR A 61 -3.58 -0.29 -5.23
C THR A 61 -2.14 0.17 -5.24
N LEU A 62 -1.23 -0.67 -4.76
CA LEU A 62 0.21 -0.49 -4.89
C LEU A 62 0.73 -1.47 -5.95
N GLN A 63 1.26 -0.94 -7.05
CA GLN A 63 1.72 -1.73 -8.21
C GLN A 63 0.65 -2.72 -8.73
N GLY A 64 -0.62 -2.31 -8.71
CA GLY A 64 -1.75 -3.14 -9.13
C GLY A 64 -2.16 -4.22 -8.13
N VAL A 65 -1.63 -4.20 -6.89
CA VAL A 65 -2.06 -5.08 -5.80
C VAL A 65 -2.91 -4.27 -4.82
N PRO A 66 -4.12 -4.72 -4.47
CA PRO A 66 -4.99 -4.01 -3.54
C PRO A 66 -4.41 -3.99 -2.13
N VAL A 67 -4.45 -2.83 -1.49
CA VAL A 67 -4.06 -2.64 -0.08
C VAL A 67 -5.30 -2.68 0.79
N LYS A 68 -5.23 -3.44 1.89
CA LYS A 68 -6.28 -3.56 2.90
C LYS A 68 -5.71 -3.30 4.29
N ALA A 69 -6.50 -2.68 5.16
CA ALA A 69 -6.18 -2.68 6.59
C ALA A 69 -6.31 -4.10 7.15
N VAL A 70 -5.44 -4.49 8.08
CA VAL A 70 -5.69 -5.67 8.90
C VAL A 70 -6.93 -5.40 9.75
N ASN A 71 -7.99 -6.17 9.57
CA ASN A 71 -9.06 -6.23 10.55
C ASN A 71 -8.52 -7.08 11.70
N THR A 72 -7.82 -6.46 12.65
CA THR A 72 -7.63 -7.09 13.96
C THR A 72 -9.00 -7.20 14.59
N VAL A 73 -9.64 -8.36 14.40
CA VAL A 73 -10.66 -8.87 15.31
C VAL A 73 -9.88 -9.20 16.58
N HIS A 74 -9.99 -8.35 17.59
CA HIS A 74 -9.49 -8.60 18.94
C HIS A 74 -10.70 -8.80 19.85
#